data_AF-T0KEA3-F1
#
_entry.id   AF-T0KEA3-F1
#
_cell.length_a   1.000
_cell.length_b   1.000
_cell.length_c   1.000
_cell.angle_alpha   90.00
_cell.angle_beta   90.00
_cell.angle_gamma   90.00
#
_symmetry.space_group_name_H-M   'P 1'
#
loop_
_entity.id
_entity.type
_entity.pdbx_description
1 polymer ?
#
loop_
_entity_poly.entity_id
_entity_poly.type
_entity_poly.pdbx_seq_one_letter_code
_entity_poly.pdbx_strand_id
1 'polypeptide(L)'
;MRYHVGRACAAAGYAKLYFELNLLPDISIAEEARDARDSGAPDVDVAGADAIFRAIVKQPVRYAVMDDYTCTVNLENPERRIRVGLNGDTALRSGLFADVEKLTPADWSQGLMWFDITGEGVGVNPDMARLPREFAWLLYEPLPVDLPTARKDVLILMAAWEGDVDRYVRLRRPVPAEKRESLAVMRGIQHSTTFAKWWAVHEEETGRMGCYGRKIQRAVTARFIMDNDLSRVEAEAVDREDVAHLIWHPKIPEENTLRELLIRRPNAKMQVIMAAIAGQYTGTYLELKPHISDRGLQRQAVDCGADLTLPGTDGSGFPKIQLNPRCQERSRDLRGDLDGNFWFDDGGGQYGYAWTKGYSRIAEEMARWELYACASNGLREQAAGAGGTELYSEWNVIDTWKDSLPWNRREHGKKEGKQ
;
A
#
# COMPACT_ATOMS: atom_id res chain seq x y z
N MET A 1 30.43 -15.71 15.99
CA MET A 1 31.27 -16.14 14.84
C MET A 1 30.80 -17.40 14.13
N ARG A 2 30.49 -18.53 14.81
CA ARG A 2 30.09 -19.78 14.11
C ARG A 2 28.96 -19.60 13.07
N TYR A 3 27.95 -18.79 13.36
CA TYR A 3 26.87 -18.48 12.42
C TYR A 3 27.33 -17.70 11.18
N HIS A 4 28.22 -16.72 11.34
CA HIS A 4 28.82 -16.03 10.19
C HIS A 4 29.65 -16.98 9.32
N VAL A 5 30.41 -17.90 9.93
CA VAL A 5 31.13 -18.95 9.19
C VAL A 5 30.13 -19.87 8.47
N GLY A 6 29.03 -20.24 9.13
CA GLY A 6 27.96 -21.03 8.54
C GLY A 6 27.31 -20.36 7.33
N ARG A 7 27.04 -19.06 7.41
CA ARG A 7 26.51 -18.29 6.28
C ARG A 7 27.53 -18.15 5.14
N ALA A 8 28.81 -17.95 5.44
CA ALA A 8 29.86 -17.98 4.42
C ALA A 8 29.95 -19.37 3.75
N CYS A 9 29.78 -20.46 4.51
CA CYS A 9 29.71 -21.81 3.95
C CYS A 9 28.49 -21.97 3.04
N ALA A 10 27.33 -21.41 3.40
CA ALA A 10 26.14 -21.40 2.54
C ALA A 10 26.39 -20.64 1.23
N ALA A 11 26.99 -19.45 1.31
CA ALA A 11 27.28 -18.62 0.15
C ALA A 11 28.31 -19.22 -0.84
N ALA A 12 29.24 -20.04 -0.34
CA ALA A 12 30.27 -20.70 -1.15
C ALA A 12 29.97 -22.18 -1.48
N GLY A 13 29.01 -22.80 -0.79
CA GLY A 13 28.71 -24.23 -0.91
C GLY A 13 29.62 -25.17 -0.09
N TYR A 14 30.29 -24.69 0.97
CA TYR A 14 31.16 -25.52 1.81
C TYR A 14 30.39 -26.43 2.79
N ALA A 15 29.61 -27.37 2.26
CA ALA A 15 28.70 -28.23 3.02
C ALA A 15 29.39 -29.00 4.15
N LYS A 16 30.58 -29.58 3.89
CA LYS A 16 31.31 -30.34 4.91
C LYS A 16 31.61 -29.48 6.15
N LEU A 17 32.17 -28.29 5.94
CA LEU A 17 32.47 -27.36 7.02
C LEU A 17 31.18 -26.90 7.71
N TYR A 18 30.12 -26.59 6.95
CA TYR A 18 28.83 -26.21 7.52
C TYR A 18 28.30 -27.26 8.53
N PHE A 19 28.31 -28.54 8.16
CA PHE A 19 27.81 -29.61 9.03
C PHE A 19 28.67 -29.82 10.27
N GLU A 20 29.98 -29.51 10.23
CA GLU A 20 30.88 -29.56 11.38
C GLU A 20 30.60 -28.44 12.40
N LEU A 21 29.96 -27.33 11.99
CA LEU A 21 29.66 -26.20 12.89
C LEU A 21 28.53 -26.49 13.88
N ASN A 22 27.70 -27.51 13.62
CA ASN A 22 26.57 -27.93 14.44
C ASN A 22 25.65 -26.75 14.84
N LEU A 23 25.16 -26.02 13.82
CA LEU A 23 24.28 -24.86 14.00
C LEU A 23 22.82 -25.29 14.11
N LEU A 24 22.00 -24.46 14.77
CA LEU A 24 20.56 -24.56 14.61
C LEU A 24 20.18 -24.27 13.14
N PRO A 25 19.08 -24.88 12.64
CA PRO A 25 18.59 -24.66 11.27
C PRO A 25 18.10 -23.22 11.08
N ASP A 26 19.03 -22.35 10.71
CA ASP A 26 18.80 -20.91 10.61
C ASP A 26 18.25 -20.52 9.23
N ILE A 27 17.19 -19.70 9.22
CA ILE A 27 16.51 -19.29 8.00
C ILE A 27 17.39 -18.42 7.10
N SER A 28 18.27 -17.58 7.65
CA SER A 28 19.11 -16.71 6.84
C SER A 28 20.19 -17.50 6.12
N ILE A 29 20.73 -18.53 6.78
CA ILE A 29 21.65 -19.47 6.14
C ILE A 29 20.96 -20.27 5.03
N ALA A 30 19.70 -20.68 5.23
CA ALA A 30 18.94 -21.35 4.17
C ALA A 30 18.68 -20.42 2.97
N GLU A 31 18.27 -19.17 3.21
CA GLU A 31 18.05 -18.21 2.13
C GLU A 31 19.35 -17.94 1.35
N GLU A 32 20.49 -17.78 2.04
CA GLU A 32 21.81 -17.64 1.43
C GLU A 32 22.21 -18.87 0.60
N ALA A 33 22.01 -20.08 1.13
CA ALA A 33 22.33 -21.32 0.42
C ALA A 33 21.49 -21.50 -0.85
N ARG A 34 20.21 -21.08 -0.80
CA ARG A 34 19.33 -21.08 -1.97
C ARG A 34 19.80 -20.08 -3.02
N ASP A 35 20.15 -18.86 -2.60
CA ASP A 35 20.67 -17.82 -3.49
C ASP A 35 21.96 -18.27 -4.19
N ALA A 36 22.90 -18.86 -3.44
CA ALA A 36 24.14 -19.40 -3.99
C ALA A 36 23.87 -20.53 -5.00
N ARG A 37 22.92 -21.43 -4.69
CA ARG A 37 22.50 -22.50 -5.60
C ARG A 37 21.87 -21.96 -6.89
N ASP A 38 21.00 -20.96 -6.78
CA ASP A 38 20.17 -20.48 -7.89
C ASP A 38 20.90 -19.43 -8.76
N SER A 39 21.86 -18.67 -8.20
CA SER A 39 22.65 -17.67 -8.93
C SER A 39 23.67 -18.27 -9.90
N GLY A 40 24.11 -19.51 -9.66
CA GLY A 40 25.06 -20.21 -10.54
C GLY A 40 26.43 -19.53 -10.66
N ALA A 41 26.83 -18.73 -9.67
CA ALA A 41 28.11 -18.03 -9.67
C ALA A 41 29.29 -19.02 -9.81
N PRO A 42 30.33 -18.68 -10.58
CA PRO A 42 31.39 -19.63 -10.97
C PRO A 42 32.26 -20.12 -9.81
N ASP A 43 32.22 -19.42 -8.67
CA ASP A 43 32.97 -19.72 -7.45
C ASP A 43 32.15 -20.48 -6.40
N VAL A 44 30.93 -20.93 -6.73
CA VAL A 44 30.04 -21.66 -5.82
C VAL A 44 30.02 -23.15 -6.11
N ASP A 45 30.18 -23.97 -5.06
CA ASP A 45 29.77 -25.37 -5.12
C ASP A 45 28.25 -25.48 -4.98
N VAL A 46 27.56 -25.49 -6.13
CA VAL A 46 26.09 -25.55 -6.20
C VAL A 46 25.53 -26.79 -5.49
N ALA A 47 26.21 -27.94 -5.57
CA ALA A 47 25.76 -29.17 -4.92
C ALA A 47 25.89 -29.06 -3.40
N GLY A 48 26.98 -28.45 -2.93
CA GLY A 48 27.18 -28.16 -1.52
C GLY A 48 26.16 -27.15 -0.98
N ALA A 49 25.86 -26.08 -1.71
CA ALA A 49 24.84 -25.10 -1.35
C ALA A 49 23.43 -25.74 -1.27
N ASP A 50 23.05 -26.55 -2.26
CA ASP A 50 21.78 -27.28 -2.24
C ASP A 50 21.68 -28.27 -1.06
N ALA A 51 22.79 -28.93 -0.71
CA ALA A 51 22.84 -29.82 0.45
C ALA A 51 22.57 -29.07 1.77
N ILE A 52 23.17 -27.89 1.95
CA ILE A 52 22.93 -27.01 3.12
C ILE A 52 21.46 -26.57 3.15
N PHE A 53 20.95 -26.02 2.03
CA PHE A 53 19.57 -25.56 1.91
C PHE A 53 18.57 -26.66 2.30
N ARG A 54 18.69 -27.84 1.69
CA ARG A 54 17.80 -28.97 1.96
C ARG A 54 17.89 -29.47 3.39
N ALA A 55 19.09 -29.46 3.99
CA ALA A 55 19.26 -29.89 5.37
C ALA A 55 18.51 -29.00 6.36
N ILE A 56 18.43 -27.69 6.09
CA ILE A 56 17.71 -26.72 6.92
C ILE A 56 16.20 -26.75 6.63
N VAL A 57 15.79 -26.70 5.36
CA VAL A 57 14.36 -26.62 4.99
C VAL A 57 13.60 -27.90 5.33
N LYS A 58 14.26 -29.07 5.36
CA LYS A 58 13.61 -30.30 5.82
C LYS A 58 13.33 -30.35 7.32
N GLN A 59 13.92 -29.45 8.12
CA GLN A 59 13.67 -29.42 9.55
C GLN A 59 12.25 -28.93 9.86
N PRO A 60 11.55 -29.57 10.81
CA PRO A 60 10.21 -29.15 11.22
C PRO A 60 10.22 -27.82 11.99
N VAL A 61 11.36 -27.47 12.59
CA VAL A 61 11.57 -26.23 13.35
C VAL A 61 12.78 -25.52 12.78
N ARG A 62 12.64 -24.23 12.50
CA ARG A 62 13.70 -23.36 11.95
C ARG A 62 13.77 -22.08 12.76
N TYR A 63 14.93 -21.43 12.75
CA TYR A 63 15.24 -20.34 13.65
C TYR A 63 15.68 -19.07 12.90
N ALA A 64 15.32 -17.91 13.42
CA ALA A 64 15.93 -16.62 13.08
C ALA A 64 17.00 -16.25 14.12
N VAL A 65 18.13 -16.96 14.10
CA VAL A 65 19.27 -16.69 14.99
C VAL A 65 20.04 -15.46 14.50
N MET A 66 20.25 -15.37 13.18
CA MET A 66 20.83 -14.20 12.53
C MET A 66 19.75 -13.17 12.20
N ASP A 67 20.06 -11.89 12.41
CA ASP A 67 19.22 -10.76 12.03
C ASP A 67 20.05 -9.70 11.33
N ASP A 68 19.79 -9.53 10.03
CA ASP A 68 20.51 -8.60 9.17
C ASP A 68 20.09 -7.14 9.36
N TYR A 69 18.89 -6.89 9.92
CA TYR A 69 18.46 -5.52 10.21
C TYR A 69 19.24 -4.92 11.38
N THR A 70 19.57 -5.77 12.36
CA THR A 70 20.31 -5.35 13.55
C THR A 70 21.78 -5.76 13.50
N CYS A 71 22.19 -6.50 12.46
CA CYS A 71 23.50 -7.12 12.33
C CYS A 71 23.89 -7.97 13.55
N THR A 72 22.94 -8.71 14.12
CA THR A 72 23.15 -9.49 15.34
C THR A 72 23.01 -11.00 15.13
N VAL A 73 23.69 -11.76 15.99
CA VAL A 73 23.49 -13.20 16.17
C VAL A 73 23.08 -13.40 17.61
N ASN A 74 21.88 -13.94 17.83
CA ASN A 74 21.41 -14.13 19.20
C ASN A 74 20.79 -15.53 19.38
N LEU A 75 21.36 -16.23 20.36
CA LEU A 75 21.08 -17.62 20.74
C LEU A 75 20.26 -17.71 22.03
N GLU A 76 19.95 -16.58 22.65
CA GLU A 76 19.14 -16.52 23.85
C GLU A 76 17.67 -16.75 23.47
N ASN A 77 16.98 -17.55 24.29
CA ASN A 77 15.55 -17.85 24.13
C ASN A 77 15.19 -18.32 22.71
N PRO A 78 15.81 -19.42 22.22
CA PRO A 78 15.65 -19.89 20.84
C PRO A 78 14.18 -20.17 20.46
N GLU A 79 13.32 -20.47 21.43
CA GLU A 79 11.88 -20.63 21.25
C GLU A 79 11.19 -19.36 20.71
N ARG A 80 11.67 -18.16 21.08
CA ARG A 80 11.15 -16.88 20.55
C ARG A 80 11.60 -16.61 19.12
N ARG A 81 12.59 -17.39 18.64
CA ARG A 81 13.20 -17.26 17.33
C ARG A 81 12.69 -18.30 16.34
N ILE A 82 11.77 -19.16 16.76
CA ILE A 82 11.11 -20.10 15.85
C ILE A 82 10.37 -19.31 14.76
N ARG A 83 10.53 -19.73 13.51
CA ARG A 83 9.85 -19.14 12.35
C ARG A 83 9.22 -20.24 11.50
N VAL A 84 8.11 -19.89 10.86
CA VAL A 84 7.40 -20.75 9.92
C VAL A 84 7.82 -20.34 8.52
N GLY A 85 8.81 -21.04 7.98
CA GLY A 85 9.23 -20.84 6.60
C GLY A 85 10.35 -19.82 6.37
N LEU A 86 10.71 -19.67 5.10
CA LEU A 86 11.55 -18.59 4.57
C LEU A 86 10.71 -17.37 4.24
N ASN A 87 11.24 -16.15 4.47
CA ASN A 87 10.47 -14.91 4.38
C ASN A 87 11.15 -13.80 3.55
N GLY A 88 12.34 -14.04 3.01
CA GLY A 88 13.08 -13.05 2.21
C GLY A 88 13.52 -11.84 3.02
N ASP A 89 13.89 -12.05 4.29
CA ASP A 89 14.43 -11.02 5.20
C ASP A 89 15.96 -11.03 5.26
N THR A 90 16.61 -11.88 4.46
CA THR A 90 18.07 -12.02 4.42
C THR A 90 18.69 -11.13 3.37
N ALA A 91 19.79 -10.48 3.72
CA ALA A 91 20.63 -9.72 2.82
C ALA A 91 21.55 -10.66 2.02
N LEU A 92 21.13 -11.06 0.81
CA LEU A 92 21.79 -12.13 0.06
C LEU A 92 23.05 -11.68 -0.70
N ARG A 93 24.01 -12.59 -0.88
CA ARG A 93 25.24 -12.36 -1.64
C ARG A 93 24.99 -11.86 -3.07
N SER A 94 23.98 -12.39 -3.79
CA SER A 94 23.65 -11.90 -5.14
C SER A 94 23.38 -10.39 -5.18
N GLY A 95 22.87 -9.82 -4.09
CA GLY A 95 22.66 -8.37 -3.95
C GLY A 95 23.95 -7.55 -3.90
N LEU A 96 25.10 -8.16 -3.60
CA LEU A 96 26.41 -7.49 -3.60
C LEU A 96 26.96 -7.26 -5.02
N PHE A 97 26.64 -8.17 -5.94
CA PHE A 97 27.19 -8.19 -7.30
C PHE A 97 26.23 -7.66 -8.35
N ALA A 98 25.02 -7.25 -7.95
CA ALA A 98 24.09 -6.60 -8.85
C ALA A 98 24.64 -5.21 -9.24
N ASP A 99 24.60 -4.85 -10.53
CA ASP A 99 24.93 -3.49 -10.96
C ASP A 99 23.97 -2.53 -10.26
N VAL A 100 24.49 -1.78 -9.28
CA VAL A 100 23.71 -0.83 -8.52
C VAL A 100 23.82 0.54 -9.20
N GLU A 101 22.75 1.00 -9.84
CA GLU A 101 22.66 2.41 -10.21
C GLU A 101 22.64 3.26 -8.93
N LYS A 102 23.56 4.22 -8.85
CA LYS A 102 23.62 5.16 -7.73
C LYS A 102 22.39 6.05 -7.77
N LEU A 103 21.44 5.81 -6.87
CA LEU A 103 20.30 6.70 -6.67
C LEU A 103 20.77 8.08 -6.17
N THR A 104 20.22 9.16 -6.73
CA THR A 104 20.48 10.50 -6.21
C THR A 104 19.78 10.69 -4.84
N PRO A 105 20.26 11.56 -3.95
CA PRO A 105 19.63 11.78 -2.63
C PRO A 105 18.12 12.11 -2.66
N ALA A 106 17.60 12.63 -3.77
CA ALA A 106 16.17 12.87 -3.97
C ALA A 106 15.37 11.56 -4.19
N ASP A 107 15.99 10.55 -4.80
CA ASP A 107 15.39 9.24 -5.10
C ASP A 107 15.34 8.33 -3.86
N TRP A 108 16.11 8.65 -2.82
CA TRP A 108 16.13 7.94 -1.53
C TRP A 108 14.76 8.01 -0.84
N SER A 109 13.98 9.05 -1.15
CA SER A 109 12.61 9.23 -0.66
C SER A 109 11.54 8.35 -1.36
N GLN A 110 11.94 7.63 -2.42
CA GLN A 110 11.02 6.91 -3.33
C GLN A 110 11.16 5.39 -3.28
N GLY A 111 12.25 4.88 -2.72
CA GLY A 111 12.54 3.45 -2.58
C GLY A 111 12.27 2.95 -1.17
N LEU A 112 11.70 1.74 -1.08
CA LEU A 112 11.77 0.95 0.13
C LEU A 112 13.25 0.58 0.30
N MET A 113 13.91 1.04 1.37
CA MET A 113 15.35 0.82 1.58
C MET A 113 15.65 -0.67 1.48
N TRP A 114 16.33 -1.06 0.41
CA TRP A 114 16.87 -2.39 0.25
C TRP A 114 18.20 -2.46 1.00
N PHE A 115 18.50 -3.62 1.59
CA PHE A 115 19.71 -3.86 2.36
C PHE A 115 20.95 -3.34 1.61
N ASP A 116 21.62 -2.39 2.24
CA ASP A 116 22.95 -1.97 1.84
C ASP A 116 23.96 -2.95 2.42
N ILE A 117 24.30 -3.98 1.64
CA ILE A 117 25.29 -5.01 2.03
C ILE A 117 26.71 -4.42 1.99
N THR A 118 26.95 -3.35 1.22
CA THR A 118 28.29 -2.72 1.10
C THR A 118 28.59 -1.77 2.25
N GLY A 119 27.57 -1.34 3.02
CA GLY A 119 27.72 -0.40 4.12
C GLY A 119 28.02 1.03 3.66
N GLU A 120 27.86 1.33 2.36
CA GLU A 120 28.14 2.65 1.77
C GLU A 120 26.89 3.54 1.64
N GLY A 121 25.71 3.02 1.94
CA GLY A 121 24.42 3.69 1.91
C GLY A 121 23.89 3.93 0.50
N VAL A 122 24.37 3.21 -0.52
CA VAL A 122 24.09 3.56 -1.92
C VAL A 122 23.66 2.37 -2.77
N GLY A 123 22.34 2.24 -2.88
CA GLY A 123 21.72 2.12 -4.20
C GLY A 123 20.72 0.98 -4.35
N VAL A 124 19.85 1.17 -5.33
CA VAL A 124 18.78 0.23 -5.68
C VAL A 124 19.03 -0.17 -7.11
N ASN A 125 19.28 -1.45 -7.37
CA ASN A 125 19.16 -1.96 -8.72
C ASN A 125 17.67 -1.84 -9.14
N PRO A 126 17.32 -1.04 -10.17
CA PRO A 126 15.94 -0.80 -10.57
C PRO A 126 15.23 -2.06 -11.08
N ASP A 127 15.97 -3.00 -11.68
CA ASP A 127 15.45 -4.27 -12.16
C ASP A 127 15.11 -5.20 -10.99
N MET A 128 15.92 -5.17 -9.93
CA MET A 128 15.60 -5.87 -8.69
C MET A 128 14.36 -5.27 -8.01
N ALA A 129 14.13 -3.96 -8.07
CA ALA A 129 13.03 -3.26 -7.41
C ALA A 129 11.61 -3.69 -7.84
N ARG A 130 11.49 -4.44 -8.94
CA ARG A 130 10.23 -4.98 -9.43
C ARG A 130 10.10 -6.44 -9.02
N LEU A 131 8.93 -6.82 -8.50
CA LEU A 131 8.62 -8.24 -8.28
C LEU A 131 8.78 -8.98 -9.62
N PRO A 132 9.68 -9.98 -9.73
CA PRO A 132 9.84 -10.74 -10.96
C PRO A 132 8.51 -11.33 -11.42
N ARG A 133 8.29 -11.38 -12.74
CA ARG A 133 6.98 -11.75 -13.32
C ARG A 133 6.56 -13.16 -12.93
N GLU A 134 7.52 -14.06 -12.84
CA GLU A 134 7.35 -15.44 -12.39
C GLU A 134 6.84 -15.54 -10.94
N PHE A 135 6.92 -14.46 -10.17
CA PHE A 135 6.41 -14.37 -8.80
C PHE A 135 5.14 -13.55 -8.68
N ALA A 136 4.54 -13.10 -9.79
CA ALA A 136 3.29 -12.35 -9.77
C ALA A 136 2.13 -13.12 -9.15
N TRP A 137 2.13 -14.45 -9.24
CA TRP A 137 1.15 -15.31 -8.57
C TRP A 137 1.13 -15.12 -7.05
N LEU A 138 2.25 -14.70 -6.45
CA LEU A 138 2.31 -14.37 -5.04
C LEU A 138 1.38 -13.22 -4.67
N LEU A 139 0.89 -12.39 -5.61
CA LEU A 139 -0.04 -11.31 -5.30
C LEU A 139 -1.45 -11.81 -4.97
N TYR A 140 -1.90 -12.90 -5.60
CA TYR A 140 -3.30 -13.35 -5.52
C TYR A 140 -3.48 -14.78 -5.00
N GLU A 141 -2.41 -15.57 -4.89
CA GLU A 141 -2.45 -16.88 -4.25
C GLU A 141 -2.02 -16.80 -2.77
N PRO A 142 -2.40 -17.80 -1.93
CA PRO A 142 -1.87 -17.94 -0.59
C PRO A 142 -0.33 -17.98 -0.61
N LEU A 143 0.30 -17.22 0.28
CA LEU A 143 1.75 -17.16 0.36
C LEU A 143 2.31 -18.57 0.70
N PRO A 144 3.25 -19.13 -0.08
CA PRO A 144 3.84 -20.44 0.18
C PRO A 144 4.64 -20.39 1.49
N VAL A 145 4.66 -21.45 2.31
CA VAL A 145 5.41 -21.47 3.59
C VAL A 145 6.83 -20.95 3.41
N ASP A 146 7.53 -21.46 2.41
CA ASP A 146 8.87 -21.01 2.03
C ASP A 146 8.77 -20.02 0.87
N LEU A 147 8.80 -18.73 1.19
CA LEU A 147 8.76 -17.67 0.17
C LEU A 147 9.98 -17.80 -0.76
N PRO A 148 9.81 -17.73 -2.10
CA PRO A 148 10.94 -17.75 -3.02
C PRO A 148 11.88 -16.57 -2.78
N THR A 149 13.11 -16.67 -3.28
CA THR A 149 14.05 -15.54 -3.27
C THR A 149 13.54 -14.46 -4.21
N ALA A 150 12.87 -13.45 -3.66
CA ALA A 150 12.30 -12.33 -4.41
C ALA A 150 12.21 -11.08 -3.54
N ARG A 151 12.25 -9.89 -4.16
CA ARG A 151 11.92 -8.66 -3.44
C ARG A 151 10.43 -8.63 -3.12
N LYS A 152 10.11 -8.79 -1.83
CA LYS A 152 8.74 -8.77 -1.31
C LYS A 152 8.14 -7.38 -1.10
N ASP A 153 8.85 -6.33 -1.52
CA ASP A 153 8.45 -4.93 -1.39
C ASP A 153 7.02 -4.65 -1.88
N VAL A 154 6.73 -5.05 -3.11
CA VAL A 154 5.39 -4.92 -3.69
C VAL A 154 4.37 -5.76 -2.92
N LEU A 155 4.75 -6.96 -2.46
CA LEU A 155 3.87 -7.82 -1.67
C LEU A 155 3.49 -7.17 -0.33
N ILE A 156 4.44 -6.50 0.34
CA ILE A 156 4.20 -5.73 1.58
C ILE A 156 3.25 -4.57 1.30
N LEU A 157 3.53 -3.79 0.25
CA LEU A 157 2.70 -2.63 -0.10
C LEU A 157 1.28 -3.04 -0.48
N MET A 158 1.10 -4.08 -1.29
CA MET A 158 -0.22 -4.59 -1.68
C MET A 158 -0.98 -5.13 -0.46
N ALA A 159 -0.34 -5.91 0.41
CA ALA A 159 -0.98 -6.39 1.63
C ALA A 159 -1.40 -5.24 2.55
N ALA A 160 -0.56 -4.22 2.70
CA ALA A 160 -0.88 -3.01 3.45
C ALA A 160 -2.02 -2.20 2.81
N TRP A 161 -2.01 -2.05 1.48
CA TRP A 161 -2.98 -1.28 0.70
C TRP A 161 -4.38 -1.90 0.73
N GLU A 162 -4.46 -3.22 0.58
CA GLU A 162 -5.71 -3.99 0.69
C GLU A 162 -6.19 -4.09 2.15
N GLY A 163 -5.27 -4.00 3.11
CA GLY A 163 -5.56 -4.19 4.53
C GLY A 163 -5.71 -5.67 4.90
N ASP A 164 -4.92 -6.54 4.29
CA ASP A 164 -4.82 -7.97 4.63
C ASP A 164 -3.86 -8.14 5.82
N VAL A 165 -4.43 -8.42 6.99
CA VAL A 165 -3.70 -8.56 8.25
C VAL A 165 -2.68 -9.71 8.16
N ASP A 166 -3.07 -10.88 7.67
CA ASP A 166 -2.25 -12.08 7.71
C ASP A 166 -1.07 -11.96 6.74
N ARG A 167 -1.33 -11.44 5.53
CA ARG A 167 -0.27 -11.20 4.54
C ARG A 167 0.66 -10.09 4.99
N TYR A 168 0.12 -8.98 5.52
CA TYR A 168 0.94 -7.85 5.96
C TYR A 168 1.84 -8.26 7.13
N VAL A 169 1.30 -8.89 8.17
CA VAL A 169 2.07 -9.33 9.35
C VAL A 169 3.16 -10.32 8.95
N ARG A 170 2.89 -11.20 8.00
CA ARG A 170 3.86 -12.17 7.52
C ARG A 170 4.99 -11.53 6.70
N LEU A 171 4.66 -10.61 5.80
CA LEU A 171 5.61 -10.05 4.84
C LEU A 171 6.39 -8.86 5.38
N ARG A 172 5.81 -8.06 6.27
CA ARG A 172 6.40 -6.80 6.75
C ARG A 172 7.77 -7.03 7.38
N ARG A 173 8.60 -5.99 7.29
CA ARG A 173 9.96 -5.99 7.84
C ARG A 173 9.97 -5.46 9.28
N PRO A 174 10.98 -5.81 10.10
CA PRO A 174 11.14 -5.26 11.44
C PRO A 174 11.27 -3.73 11.47
N VAL A 175 11.90 -3.15 10.44
CA VAL A 175 12.01 -1.70 10.23
C VAL A 175 11.15 -1.34 9.02
N PRO A 176 10.04 -0.61 9.20
CA PRO A 176 9.16 -0.26 8.10
C PRO A 176 9.84 0.76 7.17
N ALA A 177 9.50 0.68 5.89
CA ALA A 177 10.00 1.61 4.90
C ALA A 177 9.17 2.91 4.94
N GLU A 178 9.77 3.93 5.54
CA GLU A 178 9.07 4.98 6.28
C GLU A 178 7.89 5.65 5.56
N LYS A 179 8.01 6.00 4.28
CA LYS A 179 6.98 6.80 3.59
C LYS A 179 5.92 5.98 2.84
N ARG A 180 6.33 5.06 1.97
CA ARG A 180 5.40 4.35 1.05
C ARG A 180 4.55 3.33 1.79
N GLU A 181 5.16 2.55 2.69
CA GLU A 181 4.46 1.57 3.50
C GLU A 181 3.41 2.25 4.39
N SER A 182 3.77 3.37 5.03
CA SER A 182 2.84 4.17 5.84
C SER A 182 1.60 4.61 5.05
N LEU A 183 1.78 5.11 3.82
CA LEU A 183 0.68 5.52 2.94
C LEU A 183 -0.25 4.36 2.60
N ALA A 184 0.31 3.20 2.25
CA ALA A 184 -0.46 1.99 1.97
C ALA A 184 -1.22 1.52 3.22
N VAL A 185 -0.57 1.51 4.39
CA VAL A 185 -1.18 1.14 5.67
C VAL A 185 -2.38 2.03 6.00
N MET A 186 -2.26 3.35 5.89
CA MET A 186 -3.39 4.24 6.19
C MET A 186 -4.57 3.99 5.25
N ARG A 187 -4.29 3.74 3.96
CA ARG A 187 -5.34 3.36 3.00
C ARG A 187 -5.98 2.03 3.42
N GLY A 188 -5.18 1.00 3.69
CA GLY A 188 -5.71 -0.31 4.13
C GLY A 188 -6.58 -0.18 5.37
N ILE A 189 -6.16 0.61 6.36
CA ILE A 189 -6.92 0.88 7.59
C ILE A 189 -8.28 1.50 7.27
N GLN A 190 -8.33 2.45 6.34
CA GLN A 190 -9.60 3.07 5.94
C GLN A 190 -10.56 2.08 5.31
N HIS A 191 -10.06 1.07 4.60
CA HIS A 191 -10.90 0.13 3.84
C HIS A 191 -11.15 -1.21 4.55
N SER A 192 -10.37 -1.57 5.57
CA SER A 192 -10.46 -2.84 6.29
C SER A 192 -10.64 -2.62 7.80
N THR A 193 -11.85 -2.95 8.31
CA THR A 193 -12.16 -2.85 9.75
C THR A 193 -11.26 -3.74 10.60
N THR A 194 -10.94 -4.95 10.14
CA THR A 194 -10.07 -5.89 10.86
C THR A 194 -8.63 -5.38 10.93
N PHE A 195 -8.13 -4.79 9.86
CA PHE A 195 -6.80 -4.18 9.84
C PHE A 195 -6.72 -2.96 10.75
N ALA A 196 -7.74 -2.09 10.72
CA ALA A 196 -7.84 -0.97 11.65
C ALA A 196 -7.86 -1.44 13.11
N LYS A 197 -8.62 -2.50 13.42
CA LYS A 197 -8.65 -3.08 14.77
C LYS A 197 -7.30 -3.66 15.18
N TRP A 198 -6.60 -4.34 14.26
CA TRP A 198 -5.27 -4.87 14.51
C TRP A 198 -4.28 -3.75 14.88
N TRP A 199 -4.23 -2.68 14.09
CA TRP A 199 -3.41 -1.50 14.39
C TRP A 199 -3.81 -0.79 15.69
N ALA A 200 -5.10 -0.78 16.05
CA ALA A 200 -5.58 -0.19 17.28
C ALA A 200 -5.09 -0.91 18.55
N VAL A 201 -4.82 -2.22 18.47
CA VAL A 201 -4.39 -3.05 19.61
C VAL A 201 -2.87 -3.13 19.72
N HIS A 202 -2.15 -2.93 18.62
CA HIS A 202 -0.68 -3.03 18.55
C HIS A 202 -0.03 -1.64 18.51
N GLU A 203 -0.19 -0.85 19.57
CA GLU A 203 0.32 0.53 19.63
C GLU A 203 1.84 0.63 19.43
N GLU A 204 2.59 -0.38 19.87
CA GLU A 204 4.03 -0.51 19.63
C GLU A 204 4.41 -0.44 18.15
N GLU A 205 3.55 -0.94 17.27
CA GLU A 205 3.76 -0.90 15.81
C GLU A 205 3.59 0.51 15.26
N THR A 206 2.69 1.31 15.84
CA THR A 206 2.57 2.72 15.48
C THR A 206 3.79 3.53 15.90
N GLY A 207 4.42 3.16 17.02
CA GLY A 207 5.71 3.73 17.45
C GLY A 207 6.85 3.43 16.46
N ARG A 208 6.87 2.23 15.87
CA ARG A 208 7.87 1.84 14.85
C ARG A 208 7.75 2.63 13.55
N MET A 209 6.57 3.19 13.25
CA MET A 209 6.36 4.00 12.05
C MET A 209 6.88 5.45 12.18
N GLY A 210 7.57 5.77 13.27
CA GLY A 210 8.23 7.05 13.48
C GLY A 210 7.28 8.24 13.34
N CYS A 211 7.62 9.19 12.46
CA CYS A 211 6.82 10.39 12.26
C CYS A 211 5.40 10.14 11.70
N TYR A 212 5.13 8.96 11.12
CA TYR A 212 3.82 8.59 10.58
C TYR A 212 2.90 7.90 11.60
N GLY A 213 3.40 7.52 12.78
CA GLY A 213 2.61 6.83 13.81
C GLY A 213 1.33 7.57 14.21
N ARG A 214 1.42 8.89 14.38
CA ARG A 214 0.25 9.75 14.66
C ARG A 214 -0.77 9.75 13.51
N LYS A 215 -0.30 9.71 12.27
CA LYS A 215 -1.19 9.69 11.08
C LYS A 215 -1.91 8.35 10.94
N ILE A 216 -1.23 7.25 11.27
CA ILE A 216 -1.84 5.92 11.36
C ILE A 216 -2.92 5.89 12.45
N GLN A 217 -2.64 6.41 13.65
CA GLN A 217 -3.65 6.48 14.71
C GLN A 217 -4.87 7.30 14.32
N ARG A 218 -4.68 8.43 13.61
CA ARG A 218 -5.79 9.21 13.04
C ARG A 218 -6.60 8.39 12.04
N ALA A 219 -5.96 7.63 11.15
CA ALA A 219 -6.65 6.74 10.21
C ALA A 219 -7.45 5.65 10.92
N VAL A 220 -6.91 5.06 12.01
CA VAL A 220 -7.62 4.10 12.85
C VAL A 220 -8.88 4.74 13.45
N THR A 221 -8.75 5.91 14.09
CA THR A 221 -9.91 6.62 14.66
C THR A 221 -10.95 6.97 13.59
N ALA A 222 -10.51 7.38 12.40
CA ALA A 222 -11.40 7.64 11.27
C ALA A 222 -12.21 6.41 10.88
N ARG A 223 -11.56 5.24 10.78
CA ARG A 223 -12.23 3.99 10.45
C ARG A 223 -13.26 3.60 11.51
N PHE A 224 -12.94 3.80 12.79
CA PHE A 224 -13.90 3.53 13.88
C PHE A 224 -15.13 4.45 13.80
N ILE A 225 -14.93 5.74 13.47
CA ILE A 225 -16.05 6.67 13.20
C ILE A 225 -16.92 6.17 12.04
N MET A 226 -16.31 5.71 10.93
CA MET A 226 -17.04 5.10 9.80
C MET A 226 -17.83 3.84 10.18
N ASP A 227 -17.40 3.15 11.24
CA ASP A 227 -18.08 1.99 11.82
C ASP A 227 -19.04 2.35 12.97
N ASN A 228 -19.37 3.64 13.13
CA ASN A 228 -20.24 4.19 14.19
C ASN A 228 -19.71 4.01 15.61
N ASP A 229 -18.41 3.78 15.77
CA ASP A 229 -17.75 3.66 17.07
C ASP A 229 -16.97 4.93 17.41
N LEU A 230 -17.44 5.63 18.46
CA LEU A 230 -16.82 6.83 19.00
C LEU A 230 -15.99 6.58 20.27
N SER A 231 -15.73 5.31 20.62
CA SER A 231 -14.95 4.94 21.83
C SER A 231 -13.53 5.51 21.84
N ARG A 232 -12.94 5.73 20.65
CA ARG A 232 -11.60 6.31 20.47
C ARG A 232 -11.59 7.82 20.34
N VAL A 233 -12.77 8.46 20.40
CA VAL A 233 -12.91 9.91 20.37
C VAL A 233 -13.00 10.41 21.81
N GLU A 234 -11.87 10.80 22.38
CA GLU A 234 -11.83 11.45 23.70
C GLU A 234 -12.61 12.78 23.67
N ALA A 235 -13.02 13.32 24.80
CA ALA A 235 -13.79 14.58 24.85
C ALA A 235 -12.90 15.85 24.80
N GLU A 236 -11.58 15.74 25.03
CA GLU A 236 -10.73 16.91 25.38
C GLU A 236 -9.32 16.95 24.75
N ALA A 237 -9.07 16.27 23.64
CA ALA A 237 -7.80 16.47 22.91
C ALA A 237 -7.69 17.92 22.39
N VAL A 238 -6.52 18.50 22.62
CA VAL A 238 -6.22 19.94 22.58
C VAL A 238 -5.91 20.42 21.15
N ASP A 239 -5.65 19.51 20.21
CA ASP A 239 -5.16 19.86 18.89
C ASP A 239 -6.30 19.97 17.86
N ARG A 240 -6.21 20.99 17.00
CA ARG A 240 -7.11 21.15 15.84
C ARG A 240 -6.91 20.03 14.81
N GLU A 241 -5.75 19.37 14.83
CA GLU A 241 -5.38 18.32 13.89
C GLU A 241 -5.77 16.90 14.34
N ASP A 242 -6.47 16.72 15.46
CA ASP A 242 -6.73 15.38 16.03
C ASP A 242 -7.73 14.53 15.24
N VAL A 243 -8.57 15.15 14.40
CA VAL A 243 -9.57 14.43 13.59
C VAL A 243 -9.05 14.23 12.18
N ALA A 244 -9.11 12.99 11.68
CA ALA A 244 -8.74 12.70 10.30
C ALA A 244 -9.60 13.50 9.31
N HIS A 245 -9.01 13.93 8.18
CA HIS A 245 -9.74 14.72 7.19
C HIS A 245 -10.87 13.94 6.51
N LEU A 246 -10.69 12.63 6.29
CA LEU A 246 -11.64 11.75 5.62
C LEU A 246 -12.23 10.75 6.63
N ILE A 247 -13.50 10.95 7.00
CA ILE A 247 -14.23 10.10 7.97
C ILE A 247 -15.48 9.44 7.39
N TRP A 248 -15.66 9.47 6.06
CA TRP A 248 -16.90 9.03 5.39
C TRP A 248 -16.71 8.11 4.17
N HIS A 249 -15.48 7.65 3.90
CA HIS A 249 -15.18 6.75 2.79
C HIS A 249 -14.25 5.61 3.23
N PRO A 250 -14.51 4.35 2.84
CA PRO A 250 -15.53 3.90 1.87
C PRO A 250 -16.93 3.76 2.47
N LYS A 251 -17.07 3.93 3.77
CA LYS A 251 -18.34 3.77 4.49
C LYS A 251 -18.69 5.08 5.19
N ILE A 252 -19.93 5.53 4.99
CA ILE A 252 -20.44 6.75 5.58
C ILE A 252 -20.99 6.44 6.99
N PRO A 253 -20.56 7.17 8.04
CA PRO A 253 -21.13 7.05 9.37
C PRO A 253 -22.62 7.44 9.40
N GLU A 254 -23.37 6.90 10.34
CA GLU A 254 -24.75 7.31 10.58
C GLU A 254 -24.86 8.77 11.02
N GLU A 255 -25.98 9.41 10.68
CA GLU A 255 -26.25 10.81 11.02
C GLU A 255 -26.16 11.08 12.53
N ASN A 256 -26.65 10.15 13.36
CA ASN A 256 -26.57 10.25 14.82
C ASN A 256 -25.11 10.21 15.32
N THR A 257 -24.28 9.35 14.73
CA THR A 257 -22.84 9.28 15.03
C THR A 257 -22.16 10.60 14.71
N LEU A 258 -22.48 11.22 13.58
CA LEU A 258 -21.93 12.52 13.18
C LEU A 258 -22.35 13.65 14.13
N ARG A 259 -23.61 13.65 14.58
CA ARG A 259 -24.11 14.61 15.57
C ARG A 259 -23.42 14.44 16.93
N GLU A 260 -23.29 13.20 17.39
CA GLU A 260 -22.57 12.89 18.64
C GLU A 260 -21.08 13.22 18.54
N LEU A 261 -20.46 12.98 17.38
CA LEU A 261 -19.08 13.37 17.12
C LEU A 261 -18.88 14.87 17.28
N LEU A 262 -19.81 15.70 16.81
CA LEU A 262 -19.77 17.16 17.01
C LEU A 262 -19.90 17.57 18.47
N ILE A 263 -20.72 16.85 19.24
CA ILE A 263 -20.87 17.11 20.69
C ILE A 263 -19.54 16.84 21.40
N ARG A 264 -18.89 15.72 21.10
CA ARG A 264 -17.58 15.36 21.68
C ARG A 264 -16.45 16.22 21.13
N ARG A 265 -16.54 16.60 19.84
CA ARG A 265 -15.50 17.28 19.06
C ARG A 265 -16.08 18.38 18.19
N PRO A 266 -16.29 19.58 18.75
CA PRO A 266 -16.77 20.72 17.98
C PRO A 266 -15.86 21.12 16.81
N ASN A 267 -14.55 20.88 16.93
CA ASN A 267 -13.57 21.15 15.87
C ASN A 267 -13.72 20.23 14.65
N ALA A 268 -14.44 19.10 14.76
CA ALA A 268 -14.72 18.19 13.64
C ALA A 268 -15.79 18.72 12.68
N LYS A 269 -16.27 19.95 12.87
CA LYS A 269 -17.41 20.51 12.13
C LYS A 269 -17.27 20.40 10.62
N MET A 270 -16.11 20.70 10.07
CA MET A 270 -15.91 20.62 8.62
C MET A 270 -16.00 19.17 8.12
N GLN A 271 -15.36 18.24 8.82
CA GLN A 271 -15.38 16.81 8.50
C GLN A 271 -16.80 16.25 8.57
N VAL A 272 -17.57 16.66 9.58
CA VAL A 272 -18.98 16.27 9.71
C VAL A 272 -19.85 16.87 8.60
N ILE A 273 -19.62 18.13 8.20
CA ILE A 273 -20.32 18.71 7.05
C ILE A 273 -20.02 17.91 5.78
N MET A 274 -18.75 17.59 5.51
CA MET A 274 -18.36 16.83 4.32
C MET A 274 -18.94 15.40 4.32
N ALA A 275 -18.96 14.75 5.49
CA ALA A 275 -19.60 13.46 5.69
C ALA A 275 -21.12 13.52 5.51
N ALA A 276 -21.77 14.57 6.01
CA ALA A 276 -23.21 14.79 5.86
C ALA A 276 -23.60 15.05 4.40
N ILE A 277 -22.76 15.77 3.64
CA ILE A 277 -22.94 15.95 2.19
C ILE A 277 -22.80 14.60 1.47
N ALA A 278 -21.76 13.82 1.78
CA ALA A 278 -21.58 12.50 1.19
C ALA A 278 -22.73 11.54 1.52
N GLY A 279 -23.23 11.58 2.76
CA GLY A 279 -24.35 10.79 3.27
C GLY A 279 -25.74 11.32 2.91
N GLN A 280 -25.84 12.46 2.23
CA GLN A 280 -27.10 13.14 1.92
C GLN A 280 -27.95 13.46 3.17
N TYR A 281 -27.31 13.71 4.31
CA TYR A 281 -27.94 14.14 5.57
C TYR A 281 -28.24 15.64 5.53
N THR A 282 -29.26 15.99 4.75
CA THR A 282 -29.64 17.38 4.44
C THR A 282 -29.96 18.21 5.68
N GLY A 283 -30.70 17.63 6.64
CA GLY A 283 -31.02 18.28 7.92
C GLY A 283 -29.75 18.67 8.68
N THR A 284 -28.85 17.70 8.90
CA THR A 284 -27.60 17.93 9.63
C THR A 284 -26.69 18.96 8.96
N TYR A 285 -26.49 18.94 7.63
CA TYR A 285 -25.63 19.95 7.01
C TYR A 285 -26.24 21.36 7.08
N LEU A 286 -27.57 21.50 6.89
CA LEU A 286 -28.25 22.80 6.95
C LEU A 286 -28.20 23.41 8.36
N GLU A 287 -28.40 22.60 9.39
CA GLU A 287 -28.29 23.00 10.79
C GLU A 287 -26.91 23.59 11.13
N LEU A 288 -25.85 23.06 10.52
CA LEU A 288 -24.46 23.48 10.77
C LEU A 288 -24.07 24.79 10.09
N LYS A 289 -24.92 25.34 9.21
CA LYS A 289 -24.70 26.63 8.51
C LYS A 289 -23.28 26.74 7.93
N PRO A 290 -22.89 25.87 6.99
CA PRO A 290 -21.54 25.89 6.42
C PRO A 290 -21.28 27.21 5.67
N HIS A 291 -20.03 27.67 5.70
CA HIS A 291 -19.60 28.78 4.85
C HIS A 291 -19.44 28.27 3.41
N ILE A 292 -20.45 28.56 2.57
CA ILE A 292 -20.56 28.07 1.18
C ILE A 292 -19.40 28.57 0.28
N SER A 293 -18.64 29.59 0.71
CA SER A 293 -17.47 30.11 0.01
C SER A 293 -16.23 29.20 0.08
N ASP A 294 -16.26 28.13 0.87
CA ASP A 294 -15.17 27.14 0.92
C ASP A 294 -15.11 26.31 -0.38
N ARG A 295 -13.99 26.39 -1.10
CA ARG A 295 -13.81 25.67 -2.37
C ARG A 295 -13.78 24.15 -2.20
N GLY A 296 -13.26 23.64 -1.08
CA GLY A 296 -13.23 22.20 -0.80
C GLY A 296 -14.64 21.64 -0.60
N LEU A 297 -15.47 22.42 0.11
CA LEU A 297 -16.88 22.10 0.30
C LEU A 297 -17.69 22.11 -1.00
N GLN A 298 -17.47 23.13 -1.84
CA GLN A 298 -18.13 23.24 -3.15
C GLN A 298 -17.80 22.06 -4.05
N ARG A 299 -16.51 21.68 -4.11
CA ARG A 299 -16.07 20.52 -4.89
C ARG A 299 -16.71 19.23 -4.39
N GLN A 300 -16.69 19.00 -3.08
CA GLN A 300 -17.30 17.80 -2.46
C GLN A 300 -18.79 17.69 -2.76
N ALA A 301 -19.53 18.81 -2.69
CA ALA A 301 -20.94 18.79 -3.00
C ALA A 301 -21.23 18.47 -4.47
N VAL A 302 -20.45 19.05 -5.40
CA VAL A 302 -20.55 18.71 -6.83
C VAL A 302 -20.26 17.23 -7.07
N ASP A 303 -19.19 16.70 -6.48
CA ASP A 303 -18.78 15.29 -6.64
C ASP A 303 -19.84 14.33 -6.06
N CYS A 304 -20.51 14.70 -4.97
CA CYS A 304 -21.59 13.94 -4.36
C CYS A 304 -22.97 14.17 -5.00
N GLY A 305 -23.06 15.03 -6.03
CA GLY A 305 -24.33 15.39 -6.67
C GLY A 305 -25.28 16.20 -5.78
N ALA A 306 -24.77 16.83 -4.73
CA ALA A 306 -25.51 17.73 -3.85
C ALA A 306 -25.55 19.14 -4.46
N ASP A 307 -26.76 19.66 -4.66
CA ASP A 307 -26.94 21.03 -5.11
C ASP A 307 -26.84 21.99 -3.90
N LEU A 308 -25.77 22.78 -3.85
CA LEU A 308 -25.59 23.83 -2.84
C LEU A 308 -26.34 25.13 -3.18
N THR A 309 -27.02 25.20 -4.34
CA THR A 309 -27.88 26.34 -4.65
C THR A 309 -29.12 26.29 -3.76
N LEU A 310 -29.25 27.30 -2.90
CA LEU A 310 -30.39 27.42 -1.99
C LEU A 310 -31.71 27.43 -2.78
N PRO A 311 -32.74 26.65 -2.40
CA PRO A 311 -34.09 26.96 -2.82
C PRO A 311 -34.49 28.28 -2.18
N GLY A 312 -34.98 29.22 -3.00
CA GLY A 312 -35.61 30.44 -2.50
C GLY A 312 -36.68 30.06 -1.47
N THR A 313 -36.64 30.74 -0.32
CA THR A 313 -37.53 30.49 0.81
C THR A 313 -38.97 30.78 0.41
N ASP A 314 -39.81 29.76 0.29
CA ASP A 314 -41.26 29.87 0.21
C ASP A 314 -41.86 29.70 1.61
N GLY A 315 -41.80 30.77 2.42
CA GLY A 315 -42.75 31.11 3.50
C GLY A 315 -43.05 30.08 4.62
N SER A 316 -42.47 28.89 4.59
CA SER A 316 -42.79 27.74 5.46
C SER A 316 -41.57 27.21 6.24
N GLY A 317 -40.41 27.85 6.06
CA GLY A 317 -39.21 27.59 6.88
C GLY A 317 -38.47 26.29 6.58
N PHE A 318 -38.92 25.46 5.63
CA PHE A 318 -38.22 24.26 5.19
C PHE A 318 -37.97 24.28 3.68
N PRO A 319 -36.72 24.21 3.20
CA PRO A 319 -36.42 24.17 1.77
C PRO A 319 -36.85 22.84 1.13
N LYS A 320 -37.67 22.90 0.08
CA LYS A 320 -37.87 21.77 -0.84
C LYS A 320 -36.66 21.67 -1.76
N ILE A 321 -35.88 20.61 -1.63
CA ILE A 321 -34.81 20.27 -2.60
C ILE A 321 -35.46 19.49 -3.75
N GLN A 322 -35.36 20.01 -4.98
CA GLN A 322 -35.60 19.21 -6.17
C GLN A 322 -34.35 18.38 -6.43
N LEU A 323 -34.45 17.06 -6.23
CA LEU A 323 -33.44 16.13 -6.71
C LEU A 323 -33.36 16.24 -8.23
N ASN A 324 -32.15 16.42 -8.78
CA ASN A 324 -31.94 16.32 -10.22
C ASN A 324 -32.37 14.92 -10.68
N PRO A 325 -33.22 14.77 -11.71
CA PRO A 325 -33.68 13.46 -12.20
C PRO A 325 -32.55 12.51 -12.60
N ARG A 326 -31.34 13.02 -12.86
CA ARG A 326 -30.14 12.20 -13.12
C ARG A 326 -29.54 11.51 -11.88
N CYS A 327 -29.99 11.82 -10.67
CA CYS A 327 -29.44 11.29 -9.42
C CYS A 327 -30.08 9.96 -8.96
N GLN A 328 -31.17 9.50 -9.58
CA GLN A 328 -31.83 8.24 -9.18
C GLN A 328 -31.18 6.97 -9.76
N GLU A 329 -30.29 7.08 -10.76
CA GLU A 329 -29.69 5.90 -11.41
C GLU A 329 -28.21 5.65 -11.04
N ARG A 330 -27.55 6.57 -10.32
CA ARG A 330 -26.09 6.51 -10.09
C ARG A 330 -25.63 5.89 -8.77
N SER A 331 -26.53 5.45 -7.88
CA SER A 331 -26.11 4.83 -6.60
C SER A 331 -25.42 3.46 -6.77
N ARG A 332 -25.39 2.91 -7.99
CA ARG A 332 -24.66 1.68 -8.33
C ARG A 332 -23.35 1.89 -9.10
N ASP A 333 -23.10 3.10 -9.60
CA ASP A 333 -21.97 3.41 -10.50
C ASP A 333 -21.15 4.59 -9.96
N LEU A 334 -20.68 4.49 -8.71
CA LEU A 334 -19.48 5.24 -8.31
C LEU A 334 -18.29 4.68 -9.10
N ARG A 335 -18.10 5.20 -10.32
CA ARG A 335 -16.85 4.99 -11.07
C ARG A 335 -15.70 5.47 -10.19
N GLY A 336 -14.61 4.70 -10.19
CA GLY A 336 -13.42 4.82 -9.34
C GLY A 336 -12.60 6.11 -9.46
N ASP A 337 -13.23 7.27 -9.53
CA ASP A 337 -12.58 8.59 -9.50
C ASP A 337 -12.58 9.22 -8.09
N LEU A 338 -13.13 8.55 -7.07
CA LEU A 338 -13.08 9.04 -5.68
C LEU A 338 -11.69 8.90 -5.03
N ASP A 339 -10.75 8.19 -5.65
CA ASP A 339 -9.44 7.89 -5.06
C ASP A 339 -8.37 8.98 -5.26
N GLY A 340 -8.67 10.05 -6.02
CA GLY A 340 -7.62 10.92 -6.56
C GLY A 340 -7.21 12.16 -5.74
N ASN A 341 -8.10 12.79 -4.97
CA ASN A 341 -7.84 14.17 -4.50
C ASN A 341 -8.52 14.59 -3.17
N PHE A 342 -9.08 13.66 -2.40
CA PHE A 342 -9.85 14.00 -1.19
C PHE A 342 -9.02 14.31 0.07
N TRP A 343 -7.71 14.15 -0.01
CA TRP A 343 -6.77 14.53 1.04
C TRP A 343 -6.43 16.02 0.92
N PHE A 344 -7.38 16.90 1.27
CA PHE A 344 -7.11 18.34 1.27
C PHE A 344 -6.09 18.70 2.35
N ASP A 345 -4.91 19.09 1.87
CA ASP A 345 -4.01 20.14 2.35
C ASP A 345 -3.86 20.23 3.88
N ASP A 346 -2.78 19.60 4.40
CA ASP A 346 -2.17 19.99 5.68
C ASP A 346 -1.95 21.52 5.59
N GLY A 347 -2.80 22.29 6.27
CA GLY A 347 -2.95 23.73 6.07
C GLY A 347 -1.61 24.45 5.94
N GLY A 348 -1.38 25.08 4.78
CA GLY A 348 -0.36 26.11 4.60
C GLY A 348 1.07 25.70 4.96
N GLY A 349 1.67 24.78 4.21
CA GLY A 349 3.11 24.55 4.26
C GLY A 349 3.62 23.70 3.10
N GLN A 350 4.91 23.77 2.81
CA GLN A 350 5.63 22.93 1.82
C GLN A 350 5.38 21.41 1.99
N TYR A 351 4.81 20.97 3.12
CA TYR A 351 4.58 19.58 3.48
C TYR A 351 3.23 19.00 3.00
N GLY A 352 2.16 19.80 2.85
CA GLY A 352 0.84 19.32 2.36
C GLY A 352 0.86 18.92 0.88
N TYR A 353 1.61 19.67 0.06
CA TYR A 353 1.80 19.42 -1.37
C TYR A 353 2.63 18.14 -1.67
N ALA A 354 3.48 17.71 -0.74
CA ALA A 354 4.30 16.50 -0.88
C ALA A 354 3.52 15.21 -0.52
N TRP A 355 2.43 15.35 0.22
CA TRP A 355 1.56 14.26 0.67
C TRP A 355 0.60 13.79 -0.42
N THR A 356 -0.10 14.72 -1.06
CA THR A 356 -1.02 14.42 -2.18
C THR A 356 -0.26 13.78 -3.35
N LYS A 357 0.89 14.33 -3.75
CA LYS A 357 1.75 13.73 -4.79
C LYS A 357 2.27 12.35 -4.40
N GLY A 358 2.64 12.14 -3.13
CA GLY A 358 3.11 10.85 -2.64
C GLY A 358 2.02 9.78 -2.65
N TYR A 359 0.82 10.14 -2.22
CA TYR A 359 -0.35 9.26 -2.23
C TYR A 359 -0.79 8.92 -3.65
N SER A 360 -0.89 9.90 -4.56
CA SER A 360 -1.28 9.65 -5.95
C SER A 360 -0.32 8.67 -6.65
N ARG A 361 0.98 8.78 -6.38
CA ARG A 361 1.99 7.89 -6.96
C ARG A 361 1.85 6.44 -6.47
N ILE A 362 1.66 6.24 -5.16
CA ILE A 362 1.46 4.88 -4.64
C ILE A 362 0.12 4.32 -5.10
N ALA A 363 -0.94 5.13 -5.16
CA ALA A 363 -2.24 4.71 -5.67
C ALA A 363 -2.17 4.25 -7.13
N GLU A 364 -1.49 5.02 -7.99
CA GLU A 364 -1.28 4.66 -9.39
C GLU A 364 -0.50 3.33 -9.52
N GLU A 365 0.53 3.15 -8.70
CA GLU A 365 1.33 1.93 -8.72
C GLU A 365 0.55 0.72 -8.22
N MET A 366 -0.21 0.85 -7.13
CA MET A 366 -1.04 -0.24 -6.61
C MET A 366 -2.13 -0.59 -7.63
N ALA A 367 -2.77 0.40 -8.27
CA ALA A 367 -3.74 0.18 -9.33
C ALA A 367 -3.13 -0.56 -10.54
N ARG A 368 -1.88 -0.26 -10.91
CA ARG A 368 -1.17 -1.02 -11.96
C ARG A 368 -0.95 -2.48 -11.54
N TRP A 369 -0.62 -2.75 -10.28
CA TRP A 369 -0.46 -4.11 -9.77
C TRP A 369 -1.78 -4.86 -9.64
N GLU A 370 -2.85 -4.20 -9.19
CA GLU A 370 -4.21 -4.74 -9.18
C GLU A 370 -4.66 -5.12 -10.60
N LEU A 371 -4.46 -4.22 -11.57
CA LEU A 371 -4.76 -4.49 -12.98
C LEU A 371 -3.91 -5.66 -13.50
N TYR A 372 -2.62 -5.70 -13.14
CA TYR A 372 -1.73 -6.81 -13.50
C TYR A 372 -2.21 -8.14 -12.91
N ALA A 373 -2.63 -8.16 -11.64
CA ALA A 373 -3.19 -9.32 -10.95
C ALA A 373 -4.54 -9.78 -11.53
N CYS A 374 -5.34 -8.88 -12.11
CA CYS A 374 -6.61 -9.22 -12.74
C CYS A 374 -6.49 -9.60 -14.23
N ALA A 375 -5.41 -9.22 -14.91
CA ALA A 375 -5.25 -9.45 -16.34
C ALA A 375 -5.10 -10.93 -16.71
N SER A 376 -5.58 -11.29 -17.90
CA SER A 376 -5.42 -12.64 -18.45
C SER A 376 -3.94 -12.96 -18.74
N ASN A 377 -3.59 -14.25 -18.74
CA ASN A 377 -2.23 -14.69 -19.05
C ASN A 377 -1.75 -14.18 -20.41
N GLY A 378 -2.61 -14.20 -21.44
CA GLY A 378 -2.26 -13.67 -22.77
C GLY A 378 -1.94 -12.17 -22.77
N LEU A 379 -2.64 -11.35 -21.98
CA LEU A 379 -2.32 -9.92 -21.85
C LEU A 379 -1.01 -9.69 -21.09
N ARG A 380 -0.75 -10.50 -20.05
CA ARG A 380 0.53 -10.45 -19.32
C ARG A 380 1.71 -10.86 -20.19
N GLU A 381 1.53 -11.86 -21.06
CA GLU A 381 2.52 -12.30 -22.05
C GLU A 381 2.77 -11.22 -23.11
N GLN A 382 1.72 -10.55 -23.61
CA GLN A 382 1.85 -9.43 -24.54
C GLN A 382 2.62 -8.25 -23.92
N ALA A 383 2.28 -7.88 -22.68
CA ALA A 383 3.03 -6.87 -21.92
C ALA A 383 4.50 -7.28 -21.70
N ALA A 384 4.75 -8.59 -21.52
CA ALA A 384 6.11 -9.14 -21.42
C ALA A 384 6.91 -8.99 -22.71
N GLY A 385 6.30 -9.26 -23.86
CA GLY A 385 6.91 -9.01 -25.17
C GLY A 385 7.28 -7.54 -25.40
N ALA A 386 6.57 -6.60 -24.77
CA ALA A 386 6.83 -5.16 -24.86
C ALA A 386 7.83 -4.63 -23.80
N GLY A 387 8.40 -5.49 -22.95
CA GLY A 387 9.41 -5.10 -21.96
C GLY A 387 8.87 -4.43 -20.69
N GLY A 388 7.55 -4.44 -20.44
CA GLY A 388 6.93 -3.72 -19.32
C GLY A 388 5.83 -4.49 -18.56
N THR A 389 5.33 -3.90 -17.47
CA THR A 389 4.08 -4.29 -16.80
C THR A 389 2.86 -3.56 -17.38
N GLU A 390 3.08 -2.74 -18.41
CA GLU A 390 2.04 -2.00 -19.11
C GLU A 390 1.24 -2.96 -19.99
N LEU A 391 0.05 -3.31 -19.50
CA LEU A 391 -0.86 -4.25 -20.19
C LEU A 391 -1.53 -3.64 -21.42
N TYR A 392 -1.56 -2.32 -21.51
CA TYR A 392 -2.25 -1.58 -22.55
C TYR A 392 -1.36 -0.41 -22.98
N SER A 393 -0.70 -0.54 -24.13
CA SER A 393 0.13 0.52 -24.72
C SER A 393 -0.68 1.72 -25.21
N GLU A 394 -2.00 1.56 -25.34
CA GLU A 394 -2.91 2.53 -25.98
C GLU A 394 -3.43 3.62 -25.02
N TRP A 395 -3.09 3.61 -23.73
CA TRP A 395 -3.52 4.68 -22.80
C TRP A 395 -2.88 6.04 -23.11
N ASN A 396 -1.76 6.06 -23.85
CA ASN A 396 -1.17 7.28 -24.39
C ASN A 396 -1.93 7.86 -25.60
N VAL A 397 -3.06 7.24 -25.99
CA VAL A 397 -3.88 7.60 -27.15
C VAL A 397 -5.28 8.11 -26.70
N ILE A 398 -5.44 8.46 -25.41
CA ILE A 398 -6.65 9.09 -24.86
C ILE A 398 -7.03 10.41 -25.55
N ASP A 399 -6.14 11.01 -26.34
CA ASP A 399 -6.51 12.19 -27.12
C ASP A 399 -7.19 11.87 -28.47
N THR A 400 -7.13 10.63 -28.95
CA THR A 400 -7.76 10.22 -30.24
C THR A 400 -8.75 9.06 -30.12
N TRP A 401 -9.04 8.54 -28.91
CA TRP A 401 -10.05 7.48 -28.72
C TRP A 401 -11.40 7.81 -29.33
N LYS A 402 -11.78 9.11 -29.36
CA LYS A 402 -12.99 9.58 -30.02
C LYS A 402 -12.99 9.23 -31.50
N ASP A 403 -11.87 9.37 -32.18
CA ASP A 403 -11.73 9.06 -33.60
C ASP A 403 -11.71 7.55 -33.86
N SER A 404 -11.36 6.75 -32.85
CA SER A 404 -11.38 5.29 -32.88
C SER A 404 -12.79 4.70 -32.70
N LEU A 405 -13.78 5.51 -32.28
CA LEU A 405 -15.15 5.06 -32.06
C LEU A 405 -15.81 4.63 -33.39
N PRO A 406 -16.54 3.50 -33.43
CA PRO A 406 -17.12 2.96 -34.65
C PRO A 406 -18.00 3.95 -35.43
N TRP A 407 -18.66 4.87 -34.74
CA TRP A 407 -19.56 5.88 -35.32
C TRP A 407 -18.86 7.16 -35.79
N ASN A 408 -17.58 7.34 -35.48
CA ASN A 408 -16.79 8.48 -35.95
C ASN A 408 -16.00 8.16 -37.23
N ARG A 409 -15.97 6.90 -37.68
CA ARG A 409 -15.63 6.54 -39.06
C ARG A 409 -16.75 6.96 -40.01
N ARG A 410 -16.87 8.26 -40.29
CA ARG A 410 -17.73 8.74 -41.37
C ARG A 410 -17.13 8.35 -42.72
N GLU A 411 -17.95 7.63 -43.48
CA GLU A 411 -17.81 7.22 -44.88
C GLU A 411 -17.01 8.20 -45.77
N HIS A 412 -15.70 7.99 -45.91
CA HIS A 412 -14.91 8.52 -47.03
C HIS A 412 -15.12 7.65 -48.29
N GLY A 413 -16.37 7.46 -48.66
CA GLY A 413 -16.76 6.51 -49.71
C GLY A 413 -17.91 7.00 -50.57
N LYS A 414 -17.95 8.28 -50.95
CA LYS A 414 -18.85 8.80 -52.01
C LYS A 414 -18.32 10.10 -52.62
N LYS A 415 -17.24 10.01 -53.40
CA LYS A 415 -16.92 10.99 -54.45
C LYS A 415 -16.07 10.35 -55.56
N GLU A 416 -16.63 9.39 -56.28
CA GLU A 416 -16.23 9.14 -57.67
C GLU A 416 -17.48 8.75 -58.48
N GLY A 417 -17.68 9.41 -59.62
CA GLY A 417 -18.69 9.03 -60.61
C GLY A 417 -19.81 10.05 -60.82
N LYS A 418 -19.53 11.11 -61.59
CA LYS A 418 -20.35 11.48 -62.75
C LYS A 418 -19.49 12.33 -63.71
N GLN A 419 -19.17 11.71 -64.84
CA GLN A 419 -18.85 12.36 -66.11
C GLN A 419 -20.04 13.19 -66.60
#